data_AF-A0A814YI40-F1
#
_entry.id   AF-A0A814YI40-F1
#
_cell.length_a   1.000
_cell.length_b   1.000
_cell.length_c   1.000
_cell.angle_alpha   90.00
_cell.angle_beta   90.00
_cell.angle_gamma   90.00
#
_symmetry.space_group_name_H-M   'P 1'
#
loop_
_entity.id
_entity.type
_entity.pdbx_description
1 polymer ?
#
loop_
_entity_poly.entity_id
_entity_poly.type
_entity_poly.pdbx_seq_one_letter_code
_entity_poly.pdbx_strand_id
1 'polypeptide(L)'
;MLLLGSERSSKCYPLAANFIIALTLLPLLVLLILWVTLGFNLFGLPLGLSPLGFHISHGAVFALMFFYWKYLDMFQTIRYLALVSIPLFLFGHRLLATLAARSSSLLWVHACASILFVLAGIIIAYLYTNAIR
;
A
#
# COMPACT_ATOMS: atom_id res chain seq x y z
N MET A 1 45.93 17.97 8.23
CA MET A 1 44.60 17.73 8.83
C MET A 1 43.89 16.64 8.04
N LEU A 2 44.42 15.41 8.13
CA LEU A 2 44.02 14.25 7.32
C LEU A 2 44.08 12.96 8.16
N LEU A 3 43.74 13.06 9.46
CA LEU A 3 43.77 11.93 10.40
C LEU A 3 42.63 12.02 11.42
N LEU A 4 41.38 11.98 10.96
CA LEU A 4 40.27 11.57 11.82
C LEU A 4 39.30 10.69 11.02
N GLY A 5 39.32 9.40 11.33
CA GLY A 5 38.10 8.59 11.28
C GLY A 5 37.89 7.70 10.06
N SER A 6 38.94 7.10 9.51
CA SER A 6 38.81 5.87 8.70
C SER A 6 38.72 4.62 9.60
N GLU A 7 37.88 4.65 10.64
CA GLU A 7 37.49 3.44 11.39
C GLU A 7 36.33 2.80 10.61
N ARG A 8 36.67 2.20 9.47
CA ARG A 8 35.71 1.46 8.64
C ARG A 8 35.20 0.28 9.46
N SER A 9 33.93 0.37 9.88
CA SER A 9 33.15 -0.65 10.59
C SER A 9 33.45 -2.06 10.07
N SER A 10 34.32 -2.77 10.79
CA SER A 10 34.87 -4.08 10.44
C SER A 10 34.20 -5.18 11.26
N LYS A 11 32.88 -5.32 11.14
CA LYS A 11 32.20 -6.53 11.61
C LYS A 11 31.17 -6.98 10.59
N CYS A 12 31.66 -7.63 9.54
CA CYS A 12 30.82 -8.53 8.76
C CYS A 12 30.78 -9.84 9.54
N TYR A 13 29.75 -10.02 10.37
CA TYR A 13 29.39 -11.32 10.93
C TYR A 13 28.32 -11.93 10.03
N PRO A 14 28.70 -12.53 8.88
CA PRO A 14 27.73 -13.07 7.92
C PRO A 14 26.78 -14.06 8.60
N LEU A 15 27.28 -14.81 9.59
CA LEU A 15 26.45 -15.72 10.37
C LEU A 15 25.40 -15.00 11.22
N ALA A 16 25.78 -13.94 11.95
CA ALA A 16 24.82 -13.19 12.76
C ALA A 16 23.84 -12.38 11.89
N ALA A 17 24.30 -11.83 10.76
CA ALA A 17 23.43 -11.14 9.79
C ALA A 17 22.40 -12.11 9.19
N ASN A 18 22.83 -13.29 8.75
CA ASN A 18 21.94 -14.33 8.23
C ASN A 18 20.95 -14.83 9.28
N PHE A 19 21.40 -14.97 10.53
CA PHE A 19 20.54 -15.35 11.65
C PHE A 19 19.43 -14.32 11.90
N ILE A 20 19.76 -13.02 11.90
CA ILE A 20 18.79 -11.95 12.08
C ILE A 20 17.81 -11.88 10.91
N ILE A 21 18.27 -12.05 9.67
CA ILE A 21 17.40 -12.10 8.48
C ILE A 21 16.42 -13.29 8.60
N ALA A 22 16.92 -14.47 8.98
CA ALA A 22 16.08 -15.66 9.18
C ALA A 22 15.04 -15.44 10.28
N LEU A 23 15.42 -14.83 11.41
CA LEU A 23 14.51 -14.53 12.51
C LEU A 23 13.45 -13.49 12.11
N THR A 24 13.80 -12.54 11.25
CA THR A 24 12.87 -11.53 10.72
C THR A 24 11.85 -12.15 9.75
N LEU A 25 12.23 -13.22 9.03
CA LEU A 25 11.34 -13.98 8.14
C LEU A 25 10.45 -14.99 8.88
N LEU A 26 10.81 -15.38 10.11
CA LEU A 26 10.06 -16.33 10.92
C LEU A 26 8.56 -15.98 11.11
N PRO A 27 8.16 -14.74 11.47
CA PRO A 27 6.74 -14.40 11.60
C PRO A 27 5.96 -14.55 10.29
N LEU A 28 6.60 -14.31 9.14
CA LEU A 28 5.97 -14.53 7.83
C LEU A 28 5.72 -16.03 7.58
N LEU A 29 6.68 -16.89 7.93
CA LEU A 29 6.53 -18.34 7.81
C LEU A 29 5.40 -18.87 8.70
N VAL A 30 5.34 -18.42 9.96
CA VAL A 30 4.28 -18.78 10.90
C VAL A 30 2.91 -18.38 10.36
N LEU A 31 2.77 -17.15 9.83
CA LEU A 31 1.53 -16.68 9.21
C LEU A 31 1.06 -17.60 8.08
N LEU A 32 1.97 -18.04 7.19
CA LEU A 32 1.64 -18.92 6.08
C LEU A 32 1.18 -20.31 6.56
N ILE A 33 1.85 -20.88 7.58
CA ILE A 33 1.45 -22.17 8.18
C ILE A 33 0.05 -22.05 8.79
N LEU A 34 -0.23 -20.95 9.51
CA LEU A 34 -1.54 -20.72 10.10
C LEU A 34 -2.63 -20.60 9.04
N TRP A 35 -2.38 -19.91 7.92
CA TRP A 35 -3.35 -19.81 6.83
C TRP A 35 -3.71 -21.17 6.21
N VAL A 36 -2.72 -22.05 6.01
CA VAL A 36 -2.97 -23.42 5.52
C VAL A 36 -3.73 -24.24 6.56
N THR A 37 -3.36 -24.13 7.83
CA THR A 37 -3.96 -24.90 8.94
C THR A 37 -5.41 -24.47 9.23
N LEU A 38 -5.69 -23.16 9.13
CA LEU A 38 -7.03 -22.59 9.35
C LEU A 38 -7.94 -22.72 8.11
N GLY A 39 -7.43 -23.22 6.99
CA GLY A 39 -8.21 -23.39 5.76
C GLY A 39 -8.63 -22.05 5.13
N PHE A 40 -7.66 -21.14 4.91
CA PHE A 40 -7.93 -19.84 4.28
C PHE A 40 -8.66 -20.01 2.94
N ASN A 41 -9.92 -19.59 2.89
CA ASN A 41 -10.80 -19.81 1.74
C ASN A 41 -10.55 -18.76 0.64
N LEU A 42 -9.62 -19.06 -0.27
CA LEU A 42 -9.38 -18.27 -1.48
C LEU A 42 -10.56 -18.32 -2.47
N PHE A 43 -11.45 -19.31 -2.36
CA PHE A 43 -12.60 -19.46 -3.25
C PHE A 43 -13.76 -18.51 -2.93
N GLY A 44 -13.69 -17.79 -1.80
CA GLY A 44 -14.63 -16.72 -1.45
C GLY A 44 -14.34 -15.38 -2.14
N LEU A 45 -13.24 -15.27 -2.90
CA LEU A 45 -12.88 -14.06 -3.61
C LEU A 45 -13.89 -13.78 -4.74
N PRO A 46 -14.63 -12.66 -4.71
CA PRO A 46 -15.49 -12.29 -5.83
C PRO A 46 -14.59 -12.02 -7.04
N LEU A 47 -14.67 -12.88 -8.07
CA LEU A 47 -13.92 -12.71 -9.34
C LEU A 47 -14.58 -11.66 -10.26
N GLY A 48 -14.98 -10.52 -9.69
CA GLY A 48 -15.53 -9.39 -10.44
C GLY A 48 -14.43 -8.47 -10.99
N LEU A 49 -14.79 -7.66 -11.98
CA LEU A 49 -13.90 -6.66 -12.58
C LEU A 49 -13.27 -5.70 -11.56
N SER A 50 -14.05 -5.28 -10.55
CA SER A 50 -13.59 -4.35 -9.51
C SER A 50 -12.62 -4.98 -8.50
N PRO A 51 -12.90 -6.16 -7.91
CA PRO A 51 -11.92 -6.90 -7.12
C PRO A 51 -10.59 -7.14 -7.87
N LEU A 52 -10.65 -7.59 -9.13
CA LEU A 52 -9.46 -7.81 -9.95
C LEU A 52 -8.71 -6.51 -10.24
N GLY A 53 -9.42 -5.46 -10.67
CA GLY A 53 -8.84 -4.14 -10.93
C GLY A 53 -8.18 -3.53 -9.69
N PHE A 54 -8.78 -3.73 -8.51
CA PHE A 54 -8.22 -3.31 -7.23
C PHE A 54 -6.92 -4.05 -6.91
N HIS A 55 -6.89 -5.38 -7.02
CA HIS A 55 -5.67 -6.16 -6.76
C HIS A 55 -4.54 -5.86 -7.75
N ILE A 56 -4.86 -5.68 -9.04
CA ILE A 56 -3.88 -5.30 -10.06
C ILE A 56 -3.28 -3.92 -9.73
N SER A 57 -4.14 -2.94 -9.42
CA SER A 57 -3.70 -1.58 -9.12
C SER A 57 -2.92 -1.51 -7.81
N HIS A 58 -3.30 -2.29 -6.80
CA HIS A 58 -2.57 -2.37 -5.54
C HIS A 58 -1.22 -3.08 -5.72
N GLY A 59 -1.18 -4.15 -6.52
CA GLY A 59 0.06 -4.80 -6.93
C GLY A 59 1.00 -3.86 -7.70
N ALA A 60 0.45 -2.99 -8.56
CA ALA A 60 1.21 -1.97 -9.26
C ALA A 60 1.84 -0.94 -8.31
N VAL A 61 1.16 -0.55 -7.21
CA VAL A 61 1.76 0.31 -6.17
C VAL A 61 2.94 -0.39 -5.48
N PHE A 62 2.80 -1.66 -5.08
CA PHE A 62 3.92 -2.40 -4.48
C PHE A 62 5.10 -2.56 -5.44
N ALA A 63 4.84 -2.85 -6.72
CA ALA A 63 5.87 -2.88 -7.74
C ALA A 63 6.54 -1.51 -7.92
N LEU A 64 5.77 -0.42 -7.91
CA LEU A 64 6.30 0.94 -8.00
C LEU A 64 7.22 1.26 -6.81
N MET A 65 6.89 0.81 -5.59
CA MET A 65 7.75 1.00 -4.42
C MET A 65 9.07 0.22 -4.55
N PHE A 66 9.05 -0.98 -5.13
CA PHE A 66 10.28 -1.71 -5.45
C PHE A 66 11.13 -0.96 -6.49
N PHE A 67 10.51 -0.42 -7.53
CA PHE A 67 11.21 0.40 -8.54
C PHE A 67 11.75 1.71 -7.96
N TYR A 68 11.02 2.37 -7.06
CA TYR A 68 11.52 3.50 -6.27
C TYR A 68 12.78 3.15 -5.49
N TRP A 69 12.79 1.99 -4.82
CA TRP A 69 13.96 1.58 -4.06
C TRP A 69 15.20 1.35 -4.94
N LYS A 70 15.02 0.90 -6.18
CA LYS A 70 16.13 0.49 -7.05
C LYS A 70 16.55 1.53 -8.09
N TYR A 71 15.63 2.31 -8.65
CA TYR A 71 15.85 3.04 -9.91
C TYR A 71 15.17 4.41 -10.02
N LEU A 72 14.05 4.67 -9.34
CA LEU A 72 13.26 5.90 -9.56
C LEU A 72 13.64 7.00 -8.56
N ASP A 73 13.60 8.24 -9.04
CA ASP A 73 13.64 9.42 -8.18
C ASP A 73 12.28 9.66 -7.49
N MET A 74 12.29 10.45 -6.41
CA MET A 74 11.09 10.83 -5.66
C MET A 74 10.04 11.51 -6.56
N PHE A 75 10.44 12.42 -7.45
CA PHE A 75 9.49 13.12 -8.31
C PHE A 75 8.85 12.19 -9.35
N GLN A 76 9.63 11.25 -9.90
CA GLN A 76 9.11 10.24 -10.82
C GLN A 76 8.13 9.30 -10.12
N THR A 77 8.48 8.88 -8.91
CA THR A 77 7.65 8.00 -8.07
C THR A 77 6.31 8.66 -7.78
N ILE A 78 6.28 9.93 -7.38
CA ILE A 78 5.02 10.65 -7.14
C ILE A 78 4.17 10.76 -8.41
N ARG A 79 4.78 11.00 -9.58
CA ARG A 79 4.04 11.06 -10.87
C ARG A 79 3.39 9.73 -11.24
N TYR A 80 4.13 8.63 -11.13
CA TYR A 80 3.58 7.30 -11.42
C TYR A 80 2.59 6.85 -10.35
N LEU A 81 2.83 7.20 -9.09
CA LEU A 81 1.90 6.91 -8.00
C LEU A 81 0.59 7.65 -8.22
N ALA A 82 0.62 8.92 -8.64
CA ALA A 82 -0.58 9.67 -8.98
C ALA A 82 -1.38 8.98 -10.11
N LEU A 83 -0.71 8.47 -11.14
CA LEU A 83 -1.34 7.74 -12.24
C LEU A 83 -2.00 6.43 -11.79
N VAL A 84 -1.27 5.62 -10.99
CA VAL A 84 -1.76 4.32 -10.50
C VAL A 84 -2.83 4.48 -9.40
N SER A 85 -2.83 5.60 -8.68
CA SER A 85 -3.80 5.88 -7.61
C SER A 85 -5.22 6.06 -8.14
N ILE A 86 -5.39 6.53 -9.39
CA ILE A 86 -6.72 6.72 -10.00
C ILE A 86 -7.49 5.39 -10.11
N PRO A 87 -7.00 4.36 -10.83
CA PRO A 87 -7.68 3.09 -10.89
C PRO A 87 -7.74 2.39 -9.52
N LEU A 88 -6.71 2.53 -8.68
CA LEU A 88 -6.72 1.99 -7.31
C LEU A 88 -7.89 2.54 -6.49
N PHE A 89 -8.11 3.86 -6.54
CA PHE A 89 -9.18 4.53 -5.82
C PHE A 89 -10.55 4.14 -6.36
N LEU A 90 -10.74 4.14 -7.68
CA LEU A 90 -12.03 3.82 -8.31
C LEU A 90 -12.44 2.36 -8.06
N PHE A 91 -11.54 1.41 -8.33
CA PHE A 91 -11.82 -0.01 -8.12
C PHE A 91 -11.91 -0.36 -6.63
N GLY A 92 -11.11 0.30 -5.79
CA GLY A 92 -11.13 0.14 -4.34
C GLY A 92 -12.43 0.64 -3.73
N HIS A 93 -12.88 1.85 -4.10
CA HIS A 93 -14.14 2.39 -3.62
C HIS A 93 -15.31 1.48 -3.98
N ARG A 94 -15.39 1.03 -5.24
CA ARG A 94 -16.45 0.11 -5.68
C ARG A 94 -16.37 -1.24 -4.96
N LEU A 95 -15.18 -1.82 -4.78
CA LEU A 95 -14.99 -3.07 -4.06
C LEU A 95 -15.46 -2.95 -2.61
N LEU A 96 -14.92 -1.96 -1.88
CA LEU A 96 -15.24 -1.73 -0.47
C LEU A 96 -16.71 -1.38 -0.28
N ALA A 97 -17.30 -0.58 -1.17
CA ALA A 97 -18.73 -0.26 -1.13
C ALA A 97 -19.60 -1.52 -1.32
N THR A 98 -19.25 -2.42 -2.24
CA THR A 98 -19.99 -3.68 -2.43
C THR A 98 -19.87 -4.62 -1.22
N LEU A 99 -18.68 -4.70 -0.61
CA LEU A 99 -18.47 -5.50 0.60
C LEU A 99 -19.23 -4.90 1.79
N ALA A 100 -19.21 -3.56 1.94
CA ALA A 100 -19.96 -2.85 2.97
C ALA A 100 -21.47 -3.03 2.79
N ALA A 101 -22.00 -2.87 1.57
CA ALA A 101 -23.42 -3.08 1.28
C ALA A 101 -23.87 -4.52 1.57
N ARG A 102 -23.01 -5.51 1.31
CA ARG A 102 -23.28 -6.92 1.67
C ARG A 102 -23.28 -7.14 3.19
N SER A 103 -22.51 -6.35 3.94
CA SER A 103 -22.38 -6.44 5.39
C SER A 103 -23.35 -5.54 6.17
N SER A 104 -23.99 -4.56 5.54
CA SER A 104 -24.73 -3.50 6.22
C SER A 104 -26.05 -3.15 5.51
N SER A 105 -27.14 -3.63 6.09
CA SER A 105 -28.47 -3.01 6.04
C SER A 105 -28.51 -1.62 6.72
N LEU A 106 -27.43 -0.83 6.64
CA LEU A 106 -27.17 0.41 7.39
C LEU A 106 -26.54 1.51 6.50
N LEU A 107 -26.96 1.54 5.23
CA LEU A 107 -26.32 2.24 4.11
C LEU A 107 -26.45 3.78 4.09
N TRP A 108 -27.31 4.39 4.90
CA TRP A 108 -27.59 5.83 4.79
C TRP A 108 -26.51 6.74 5.39
N VAL A 109 -25.75 6.27 6.39
CA VAL A 109 -24.80 7.12 7.12
C VAL A 109 -23.45 7.24 6.38
N HIS A 110 -23.03 6.19 5.67
CA HIS A 110 -21.75 6.18 4.93
C HIS A 110 -21.79 6.95 3.59
N ALA A 111 -22.96 7.03 2.93
CA ALA A 111 -23.11 7.78 1.70
C ALA A 111 -22.89 9.30 1.92
N CYS A 112 -23.40 9.85 3.03
CA CYS A 112 -23.16 11.24 3.42
C CYS A 112 -21.69 11.53 3.76
N ALA A 113 -21.02 10.61 4.46
CA ALA A 113 -19.62 10.80 4.86
C ALA A 113 -18.64 10.79 3.67
N SER A 114 -18.94 9.98 2.64
CA SER A 114 -18.10 9.86 1.44
C SER A 114 -18.12 11.15 0.60
N ILE A 115 -19.29 11.78 0.48
CA ILE A 115 -19.47 13.06 -0.23
C ILE A 115 -18.74 14.18 0.51
N LEU A 116 -18.81 14.23 1.85
CA LEU A 116 -18.09 15.21 2.65
C LEU A 116 -16.56 15.09 2.51
N PHE A 117 -16.03 13.87 2.43
CA PHE A 117 -14.58 13.66 2.27
C PHE A 117 -14.07 14.09 0.89
N VAL A 118 -14.84 13.81 -0.17
CA VAL A 118 -14.50 14.25 -1.54
C VAL A 118 -14.57 15.78 -1.65
N LEU A 119 -15.60 16.41 -1.05
CA LEU A 119 -15.72 17.87 -1.02
C LEU A 119 -14.61 18.52 -0.19
N ALA A 120 -14.24 17.94 0.95
CA ALA A 120 -13.12 18.43 1.76
C ALA A 120 -11.79 18.37 0.99
N GLY A 121 -11.54 17.29 0.24
CA GLY A 121 -10.36 17.17 -0.63
C GLY A 121 -10.31 18.23 -1.73
N ILE A 122 -11.44 18.52 -2.37
CA ILE A 122 -11.56 19.56 -3.40
C ILE A 122 -11.33 20.96 -2.79
N ILE A 123 -11.90 21.23 -1.60
CA ILE A 123 -11.75 22.51 -0.89
C ILE A 123 -10.29 22.72 -0.47
N ILE A 124 -9.62 21.69 0.08
CA ILE A 124 -8.21 21.79 0.47
C ILE A 124 -7.31 22.05 -0.76
N ALA A 125 -7.56 21.37 -1.88
CA ALA A 125 -6.81 21.59 -3.12
C ALA A 125 -7.01 23.01 -3.69
N TYR A 126 -8.24 23.54 -3.61
CA TYR A 126 -8.57 24.89 -4.01
C TYR A 126 -7.89 25.94 -3.13
N LEU A 127 -7.95 25.77 -1.80
CA LEU A 127 -7.28 26.65 -0.83
C LEU A 127 -5.76 26.64 -1.03
N TYR A 128 -5.17 25.48 -1.24
CA TYR A 128 -3.72 25.34 -1.47
C TYR A 128 -3.29 26.07 -2.76
N THR A 129 -4.08 25.96 -3.83
CA THR A 129 -3.79 26.63 -5.11
C THR A 129 -3.91 28.15 -5.02
N ASN A 130 -4.84 28.67 -4.21
CA ASN A 130 -4.99 30.11 -4.01
C ASN A 130 -4.00 30.70 -3.00
N ALA A 131 -3.48 29.92 -2.05
CA ALA A 131 -2.48 30.40 -1.09
C ALA A 131 -1.07 30.58 -1.69
N ILE A 132 -0.81 29.99 -2.86
CA ILE A 132 0.48 30.06 -3.57
C ILE A 132 0.49 31.18 -4.64
N ARG A 133 -0.65 31.85 -4.85
CA ARG A 133 -0.77 32.99 -5.76
C ARG A 133 -0.76 34.30 -4.98
#